data_AF-D7VG90-F1
#
_entry.id   AF-D7VG90-F1
#
_cell.length_a   1.000
_cell.length_b   1.000
_cell.length_c   1.000
_cell.angle_alpha   90.00
_cell.angle_beta   90.00
_cell.angle_gamma   90.00
#
_symmetry.space_group_name_H-M   'P 1'
#
loop_
_entity.id
_entity.type
_entity.pdbx_description
1 polymer ?
#
loop_
_entity_poly.entity_id
_entity_poly.type
_entity_poly.pdbx_seq_one_letter_code
_entity_poly.pdbx_strand_id
1 'polypeptide(L)' 'MNNSWGYKKSDNDWKTSKEIVDKLQEINKKGGNLLINIGPDGNDVVPAQSVIILKEAGKLLKAKR' A
#
# COMPACT_ATOMS: atom_id res chain seq x y z
N MET A 1 -4.06 1.82 3.12
CA MET A 1 -4.00 1.67 1.64
C MET A 1 -4.98 2.59 0.95
N ASN A 2 -6.17 2.75 1.53
CA ASN A 2 -7.08 3.86 1.29
C ASN A 2 -7.17 4.75 2.56
N ASN A 3 -8.28 5.47 2.80
CA ASN A 3 -8.46 6.37 3.94
C ASN A 3 -9.06 5.70 5.18
N SER A 4 -9.25 4.38 5.14
CA SER A 4 -9.86 3.60 6.22
C SER A 4 -8.89 2.51 6.73
N TRP A 5 -9.01 2.19 8.02
CA TRP A 5 -8.26 1.10 8.64
C TRP A 5 -8.89 -0.27 8.34
N GLY A 6 -10.22 -0.39 8.44
CA GLY A 6 -10.96 -1.59 8.03
C GLY A 6 -11.41 -1.52 6.57
N TYR A 7 -11.84 -2.66 6.01
CA TYR A 7 -12.46 -2.67 4.68
C TYR A 7 -13.71 -1.78 4.66
N LYS A 8 -13.73 -0.86 3.70
CA LYS A 8 -14.86 0.04 3.46
C LYS A 8 -15.18 0.04 1.98
N LYS A 9 -16.31 -0.57 1.62
CA LYS A 9 -16.75 -0.74 0.21
C LYS A 9 -16.86 0.58 -0.55
N SER A 10 -17.18 1.68 0.14
CA SER A 10 -17.28 3.02 -0.45
C SER A 10 -15.97 3.79 -0.53
N ASP A 11 -14.88 3.27 0.05
CA ASP A 11 -13.57 3.93 0.06
C ASP A 11 -12.68 3.42 -1.06
N ASN A 12 -12.79 4.10 -2.20
CA ASN A 12 -12.03 3.82 -3.41
C ASN A 12 -10.81 4.75 -3.58
N ASP A 13 -10.44 5.51 -2.55
CA ASP A 13 -9.29 6.42 -2.60
C ASP A 13 -7.98 5.67 -2.32
N TRP A 14 -7.61 4.80 -3.26
CA TRP A 14 -6.43 3.95 -3.15
C TRP A 14 -5.16 4.74 -3.47
N LYS A 15 -4.19 4.70 -2.56
CA LYS A 15 -2.84 5.20 -2.82
C LYS A 15 -2.20 4.42 -3.96
N THR A 16 -1.55 5.12 -4.89
CA THR A 16 -0.82 4.51 -6.00
C THR A 16 0.45 3.79 -5.52
N SER A 17 0.95 2.88 -6.36
CA SER A 17 2.22 2.18 -6.12
C SER A 17 3.41 3.15 -6.01
N LYS A 18 3.39 4.25 -6.79
CA LYS A 18 4.38 5.33 -6.73
C LYS A 18 4.37 6.06 -5.39
N GLU A 19 3.19 6.46 -4.91
CA GLU A 19 3.07 7.14 -3.61
C GLU A 19 3.61 6.30 -2.46
N ILE A 20 3.33 4.98 -2.47
CA ILE A 20 3.85 4.06 -1.45
C ILE A 20 5.38 4.03 -1.48
N VAL A 21 5.97 3.90 -2.66
CA VAL A 21 7.44 3.84 -2.81
C VAL A 21 8.09 5.15 -2.40
N ASP A 22 7.55 6.28 -2.82
CA ASP A 22 8.09 7.59 -2.48
C ASP A 22 8.00 7.84 -0.97
N LYS A 23 6.89 7.44 -0.33
CA LYS A 23 6.72 7.54 1.12
C LYS A 23 7.69 6.64 1.89
N LEU A 24 7.88 5.40 1.42
CA LEU A 24 8.86 4.48 2.00
C LEU A 24 10.27 5.08 1.92
N GLN A 25 10.66 5.63 0.77
CA GLN A 25 11.97 6.26 0.60
C GLN A 25 12.14 7.47 1.50
N GLU A 26 11.12 8.31 1.64
CA GLU A 26 11.11 9.47 2.55
C GLU A 26 11.35 9.03 4.00
N ILE A 27 10.64 8.01 4.47
CA ILE A 27 10.71 7.50 5.85
C ILE A 27 12.06 6.82 6.12
N ASN A 28 12.54 5.98 5.19
CA ASN A 28 13.82 5.31 5.33
C ASN A 28 14.99 6.30 5.39
N LYS A 29 14.94 7.39 4.60
CA LYS A 29 15.93 8.49 4.66
C LYS A 29 15.99 9.18 6.02
N LYS A 30 14.90 9.11 6.79
CA LYS A 30 14.78 9.66 8.14
C LYS A 30 15.04 8.60 9.23
N GLY A 31 15.49 7.40 8.85
CA GLY A 31 15.79 6.30 9.78
C GLY A 31 14.54 5.59 10.35
N GLY A 32 13.37 5.78 9.74
CA GLY A 32 12.12 5.16 10.19
C GLY A 32 11.72 3.92 9.39
N ASN A 33 10.63 3.28 9.82
CA ASN A 33 9.97 2.17 9.13
C ASN A 33 8.55 2.58 8.71
N LEU A 34 8.14 2.21 7.51
CA LEU A 34 6.75 2.39 7.04
C LEU A 34 5.96 1.09 7.24
N LEU A 35 4.96 1.12 8.12
CA LEU A 35 3.97 0.04 8.27
C LEU A 35 2.76 0.32 7.38
N ILE A 36 2.40 -0.64 6.52
CA ILE A 36 1.27 -0.50 5.58
C ILE A 36 0.14 -1.44 6.02
N ASN A 37 -1.04 -0.87 6.22
CA ASN A 37 -2.26 -1.59 6.60
C ASN A 37 -3.05 -2.12 5.39
N ILE A 38 -3.55 -3.36 5.50
CA ILE A 38 -4.50 -3.99 4.59
C ILE A 38 -5.68 -4.49 5.42
N GLY A 39 -6.90 -4.07 5.10
CA GLY A 39 -8.12 -4.59 5.70
C GLY A 39 -8.75 -5.65 4.79
N PRO A 40 -8.80 -6.93 5.19
CA PRO A 40 -9.60 -7.94 4.49
C PRO A 40 -11.09 -7.56 4.45
N ASP A 41 -11.80 -8.03 3.43
CA ASP A 41 -13.25 -7.86 3.34
C ASP A 41 -14.01 -8.77 4.33
N GLY A 42 -15.35 -8.71 4.29
CA GLY A 42 -16.20 -9.51 5.19
C GLY A 42 -16.13 -11.03 4.96
N ASN A 43 -15.39 -11.50 3.94
CA ASN A 43 -15.11 -12.91 3.69
C ASN A 43 -13.63 -13.25 3.97
N ASP A 44 -12.93 -12.39 4.72
CA ASP A 44 -11.49 -12.49 5.03
C ASP A 44 -10.59 -12.46 3.78
N VAL A 45 -11.08 -11.92 2.66
CA VAL A 45 -10.31 -11.82 1.41
C VAL A 45 -9.59 -10.49 1.34
N VAL A 46 -8.28 -10.53 1.04
CA VAL A 46 -7.51 -9.31 0.76
C VAL A 46 -8.05 -8.63 -0.50
N PRO A 47 -8.38 -7.31 -0.46
CA PRO A 47 -8.87 -6.61 -1.63
C PRO A 47 -7.90 -6.68 -2.81
N ALA A 48 -8.41 -7.04 -4.01
CA ALA A 48 -7.59 -7.22 -5.21
C ALA A 48 -6.72 -5.99 -5.54
N GLN A 49 -7.26 -4.79 -5.29
CA GLN A 49 -6.55 -3.54 -5.50
C GLN A 49 -5.30 -3.42 -4.61
N SER A 50 -5.37 -3.89 -3.37
CA SER A 50 -4.20 -3.93 -2.47
C SER A 50 -3.10 -4.83 -3.03
N VAL A 51 -3.47 -5.98 -3.59
CA VAL A 51 -2.52 -6.92 -4.20
C VAL A 51 -1.83 -6.30 -5.41
N ILE A 52 -2.60 -5.66 -6.29
CA ILE A 52 -2.08 -5.01 -7.51
C ILE A 52 -1.06 -3.94 -7.14
N ILE A 53 -1.46 -3.00 -6.27
CA ILE A 53 -0.62 -1.87 -5.86
C ILE A 53 0.67 -2.36 -5.19
N LEU A 54 0.59 -3.32 -4.27
CA LEU A 54 1.77 -3.82 -3.56
C LEU A 54 2.72 -4.61 -4.48
N LYS A 55 2.19 -5.38 -5.44
CA LYS A 55 3.02 -6.06 -6.44
C LYS A 55 3.75 -5.06 -7.33
N GLU A 56 3.08 -3.99 -7.77
CA GLU A 56 3.71 -2.92 -8.56
C GLU A 56 4.76 -2.16 -7.75
N ALA A 57 4.46 -1.78 -6.51
CA ALA A 57 5.43 -1.15 -5.61
C ALA A 57 6.68 -2.04 -5.44
N GLY A 58 6.50 -3.36 -5.28
CA GLY A 58 7.59 -4.32 -5.24
C GLY A 58 8.45 -4.34 -6.51
N LYS A 59 7.83 -4.22 -7.70
CA LYS A 59 8.57 -4.11 -8.98
C LYS A 59 9.40 -2.82 -9.04
N LEU A 60 8.80 -1.69 -8.67
CA LEU A 60 9.48 -0.39 -8.64
C LEU A 60 10.68 -0.38 -7.69
N LEU A 61 10.54 -1.00 -6.50
CA LEU A 61 11.63 -1.11 -5.54
C LEU A 61 12.79 -1.98 -6.05
N LYS A 62 12.48 -3.07 -6.79
CA LYS A 62 13.50 -3.91 -7.42
C LYS A 62 14.24 -3.21 -8.55
N ALA A 63 13.56 -2.39 -9.34
CA ALA A 63 14.17 -1.64 -10.45
C ALA A 63 15.09 -0.50 -9.99
N LYS A 64 14.90 0.00 -8.76
CA LYS A 64 15.72 1.07 -8.15
C LYS A 64 16.92 0.54 -7.33
N ARG A 65 17.15 -0.78 -7.32
CA ARG A 65 18.26 -1.43 -6.60
C ARG A 65 19.48 -1.59 -7.49
#